data_AF-A0A1E7KZ72-F1
#
_entry.id   AF-A0A1E7KZ72-F1
#
_cell.length_a   1.000
_cell.length_b   1.000
_cell.length_c   1.000
_cell.angle_alpha   90.00
_cell.angle_beta   90.00
_cell.angle_gamma   90.00
#
_symmetry.space_group_name_H-M   'P 1'
#
loop_
_entity.id
_entity.type
_entity.pdbx_description
1 polymer ?
#
loop_
_entity_poly.entity_id
_entity_poly.type
_entity_poly.pdbx_seq_one_letter_code
_entity_poly.pdbx_strand_id
1 'polypeptide(L)'
;MTNLMPWLTQVVGLLMALMAVGTMLSGLARHDVPKMVGGTVGGVLATVVLSGGLEKARDLFVGDLSDYGQPSKPNGTGAPPSFPWSTVGHLLLAAAAGVAVGFGVRLAVRWYRRRRKAKRESEEQIAAVARRRTAIQADHDAVREEYGKLRTSLEWLDVLALDDVTVPQTASFLNAMYAADDAARGEDVDAYRDAVSQLRLRWKAALTHARKTGTSAFSPQERDAIGRARKLLARARDGSGSEHERYADLAKARKMLAGIVELPEEAVASLEAQHRLSLTKGGEHRS
;
A
#
# COMPACT_ATOMS: atom_id res chain seq x y z
N MET A 1 -64.11 -40.02 -2.95
CA MET A 1 -62.66 -39.77 -2.74
C MET A 1 -62.11 -38.88 -3.86
N THR A 2 -62.58 -37.63 -3.98
CA THR A 2 -62.29 -36.78 -5.17
C THR A 2 -62.21 -35.30 -4.81
N ASN A 3 -61.30 -34.92 -3.91
CA ASN A 3 -60.92 -33.51 -3.65
C ASN A 3 -59.49 -33.36 -3.09
N LEU A 4 -58.59 -34.32 -3.35
CA LEU A 4 -57.21 -34.30 -2.82
C LEU A 4 -56.20 -33.59 -3.74
N MET A 5 -56.53 -33.37 -5.02
CA MET A 5 -55.63 -32.77 -6.00
C MET A 5 -55.35 -31.25 -5.83
N PRO A 6 -56.31 -30.38 -5.44
CA PRO A 6 -56.06 -28.93 -5.36
C PRO A 6 -55.12 -28.54 -4.20
N TRP A 7 -55.16 -29.30 -3.11
CA TRP A 7 -54.30 -29.07 -1.95
C TRP A 7 -52.84 -29.44 -2.26
N LEU A 8 -52.63 -30.51 -3.03
CA LEU A 8 -51.31 -30.98 -3.43
C LEU A 8 -50.56 -29.95 -4.30
N THR A 9 -51.25 -29.27 -5.21
CA THR A 9 -50.63 -28.23 -6.05
C THR A 9 -50.25 -26.98 -5.25
N GLN A 10 -51.06 -26.61 -4.24
CA GLN A 10 -50.73 -25.50 -3.33
C GLN A 10 -49.52 -25.81 -2.46
N VAL A 11 -49.42 -27.04 -1.93
CA VAL A 11 -48.28 -27.47 -1.10
C VAL A 11 -46.99 -27.53 -1.93
N VAL A 12 -47.05 -28.04 -3.17
CA VAL A 12 -45.90 -28.08 -4.08
C VAL A 12 -45.45 -26.67 -4.47
N GLY A 13 -46.40 -25.74 -4.72
CA GLY A 13 -46.08 -24.34 -5.00
C GLY A 13 -45.39 -23.64 -3.82
N LEU A 14 -45.86 -23.89 -2.59
CA LEU A 14 -45.26 -23.34 -1.38
C LEU A 14 -43.83 -23.87 -1.17
N LEU A 15 -43.62 -25.17 -1.36
CA LEU A 15 -42.30 -25.80 -1.25
C LEU A 15 -41.28 -25.25 -2.27
N MET A 16 -41.72 -25.01 -3.51
CA MET A 16 -40.88 -24.42 -4.56
C MET A 16 -40.54 -22.96 -4.26
N ALA A 17 -41.50 -22.17 -3.74
CA ALA A 17 -41.25 -20.81 -3.29
C ALA A 17 -40.23 -20.76 -2.13
N LEU A 18 -40.36 -21.67 -1.16
CA LEU A 18 -39.41 -21.79 -0.05
C LEU A 18 -38.00 -22.20 -0.52
N MET A 19 -37.89 -23.10 -1.51
CA MET A 19 -36.60 -23.43 -2.12
C MET A 19 -35.97 -22.26 -2.89
N ALA A 20 -36.76 -21.45 -3.59
CA ALA A 20 -36.28 -20.24 -4.24
C ALA A 20 -35.74 -19.21 -3.21
N VAL A 21 -36.42 -19.05 -2.08
CA VAL A 21 -35.95 -18.20 -0.97
C VAL A 21 -34.67 -18.77 -0.33
N GLY A 22 -34.59 -20.09 -0.13
CA GLY A 22 -33.41 -20.74 0.43
C GLY A 22 -32.16 -20.64 -0.46
N THR A 23 -32.32 -20.76 -1.77
CA THR A 23 -31.22 -20.57 -2.74
C THR A 23 -30.79 -19.10 -2.82
N MET A 24 -31.73 -18.16 -2.69
CA MET A 24 -31.44 -16.73 -2.60
C MET A 24 -30.65 -16.39 -1.32
N LEU A 25 -31.05 -16.93 -0.17
CA LEU A 25 -30.34 -16.76 1.11
C LEU A 25 -28.95 -17.41 1.10
N SER A 26 -28.81 -18.61 0.52
CA SER A 26 -27.51 -19.27 0.37
C SER A 26 -26.59 -18.53 -0.61
N GLY A 27 -27.12 -17.95 -1.68
CA GLY A 27 -26.36 -17.10 -2.60
C GLY A 27 -25.86 -15.82 -1.95
N LEU A 28 -26.68 -15.23 -1.06
CA LEU A 28 -26.31 -14.07 -0.25
C LEU A 28 -25.16 -14.38 0.70
N ALA A 29 -25.15 -15.57 1.29
CA ALA A 29 -24.10 -16.05 2.19
C ALA A 29 -22.77 -16.40 1.48
N ARG A 30 -22.82 -16.76 0.18
CA ARG A 30 -21.64 -17.23 -0.59
C ARG A 30 -21.07 -16.20 -1.57
N HIS A 31 -21.61 -14.98 -1.63
CA HIS A 31 -21.13 -13.89 -2.50
C HIS A 31 -21.13 -14.20 -4.03
N ASP A 32 -21.95 -15.15 -4.49
CA ASP A 32 -22.01 -15.58 -5.90
C ASP A 32 -23.22 -14.93 -6.61
N VAL A 33 -23.04 -13.68 -7.05
CA VAL A 33 -24.07 -12.84 -7.70
C VAL A 33 -24.73 -13.47 -8.95
N PRO A 34 -24.04 -14.24 -9.82
CA PRO A 34 -24.69 -14.85 -11.00
C PRO A 34 -25.74 -15.90 -10.65
N LYS A 35 -25.53 -16.65 -9.55
CA LYS A 35 -26.46 -17.69 -9.10
C LYS A 35 -27.70 -17.10 -8.42
N MET A 36 -27.57 -15.92 -7.80
CA MET A 36 -28.71 -15.18 -7.24
C MET A 36 -29.74 -14.80 -8.31
N VAL A 37 -29.30 -14.30 -9.47
CA VAL A 37 -30.21 -13.83 -10.53
C VAL A 37 -30.94 -15.02 -11.20
N GLY A 38 -30.22 -16.12 -11.44
CA GLY A 38 -30.80 -17.33 -12.04
C GLY A 38 -31.87 -17.99 -11.17
N GLY A 39 -31.65 -18.07 -9.86
CA GLY A 39 -32.60 -18.68 -8.91
C GLY A 39 -33.93 -17.91 -8.80
N THR A 40 -33.87 -16.57 -8.79
CA THR A 40 -35.07 -15.73 -8.70
C THR A 40 -35.94 -15.77 -9.96
N VAL A 41 -35.34 -15.76 -11.16
CA VAL A 41 -36.10 -15.84 -12.42
C VAL A 41 -36.73 -17.22 -12.58
N GLY A 42 -36.00 -18.28 -12.24
CA GLY A 42 -36.50 -19.66 -12.28
C GLY A 42 -37.65 -19.92 -11.31
N GLY A 43 -37.57 -19.40 -10.07
CA GLY A 43 -38.63 -19.56 -9.07
C GLY A 43 -39.94 -18.85 -9.44
N VAL A 44 -39.86 -17.63 -9.98
CA VAL A 44 -41.06 -16.88 -10.40
C VAL A 44 -41.72 -17.54 -11.61
N LEU A 45 -40.95 -17.97 -12.61
CA LEU A 45 -41.47 -18.70 -13.77
C LEU A 45 -42.12 -20.03 -13.38
N ALA A 46 -41.49 -20.80 -12.49
CA ALA A 46 -42.05 -22.06 -12.00
C ALA A 46 -43.40 -21.86 -11.27
N THR A 47 -43.53 -20.77 -10.49
CA THR A 47 -44.77 -20.46 -9.76
C THR A 47 -45.91 -20.05 -10.71
N VAL A 48 -45.61 -19.31 -11.79
CA VAL A 48 -46.59 -18.94 -12.83
C VAL A 48 -47.03 -20.14 -13.65
N VAL A 49 -46.13 -21.09 -13.93
CA VAL A 49 -46.45 -22.32 -14.67
C VAL A 49 -47.26 -23.30 -13.80
N LEU A 50 -46.87 -23.53 -12.54
CA LEU A 50 -47.54 -24.49 -11.64
C LEU A 50 -48.91 -24.02 -11.14
N SER A 51 -49.18 -22.71 -11.11
CA SER A 51 -50.50 -22.17 -10.76
C SER A 51 -51.54 -22.26 -11.90
N GLY A 52 -51.17 -22.87 -13.03
CA GLY A 52 -52.03 -22.97 -14.21
C GLY A 52 -52.21 -21.62 -14.93
N GLY A 53 -51.41 -20.61 -14.59
CA GLY A 53 -51.48 -19.29 -15.21
C GLY A 53 -51.17 -19.33 -16.72
N LEU A 54 -50.31 -20.25 -17.15
CA LEU A 54 -49.94 -20.41 -18.56
C LEU A 54 -51.06 -21.07 -19.40
N GLU A 55 -51.78 -22.06 -18.84
CA GLU A 55 -52.94 -22.69 -19.50
C GLU A 55 -54.11 -21.70 -19.58
N LYS A 56 -54.39 -20.94 -18.50
CA LYS A 56 -55.42 -19.89 -18.52
C LYS A 56 -55.08 -18.71 -19.44
N ALA A 57 -53.80 -18.35 -19.54
CA ALA A 57 -53.35 -17.33 -20.50
C ALA A 57 -53.42 -17.85 -21.94
N ARG A 58 -53.12 -19.13 -22.19
CA ARG A 58 -53.32 -19.78 -23.50
C ARG A 58 -54.79 -19.83 -23.88
N ASP A 59 -55.68 -20.20 -22.96
CA ASP A 59 -57.12 -20.25 -23.21
C ASP A 59 -57.71 -18.84 -23.42
N LEU A 60 -57.18 -17.81 -22.76
CA LEU A 60 -57.52 -16.40 -23.01
C LEU A 60 -57.04 -15.90 -24.39
N PHE A 61 -55.95 -16.43 -24.93
CA PHE A 61 -55.37 -15.98 -26.21
C PHE A 61 -55.80 -16.83 -27.41
N VAL A 62 -56.16 -18.09 -27.19
CA VAL A 62 -56.55 -19.07 -28.21
C VAL A 62 -58.05 -19.33 -28.20
N GLY A 63 -58.72 -19.21 -27.04
CA GLY A 63 -60.15 -19.50 -26.89
C GLY A 63 -61.10 -18.49 -27.54
N ASP A 64 -60.65 -17.25 -27.81
CA ASP A 64 -61.50 -16.20 -28.41
C ASP A 64 -61.47 -16.17 -29.94
N LEU A 65 -60.56 -16.93 -30.58
CA LEU A 65 -60.50 -17.03 -32.04
C LEU A 65 -61.26 -18.23 -32.61
N SER A 66 -61.65 -19.19 -31.77
CA SER A 66 -62.28 -20.44 -32.22
C SER A 66 -63.81 -20.39 -32.29
N ASP A 67 -64.46 -19.33 -31.78
CA ASP A 67 -65.93 -19.33 -31.56
C ASP A 67 -66.73 -18.34 -32.42
N TYR A 68 -66.19 -17.93 -33.58
CA TYR A 68 -66.88 -17.05 -34.53
C TYR A 68 -67.78 -17.79 -35.55
N GLY A 69 -68.18 -19.04 -35.30
CA GLY A 69 -68.73 -19.92 -36.35
C GLY A 69 -70.03 -20.66 -36.09
N GLN A 70 -70.66 -20.59 -34.91
CA GLN A 70 -71.91 -21.32 -34.66
C GLN A 70 -73.09 -20.43 -34.22
N PRO A 71 -74.25 -20.49 -34.90
CA PRO A 71 -75.44 -19.79 -34.47
C PRO A 71 -76.03 -20.45 -33.21
N SER A 72 -76.04 -19.71 -32.12
CA SER A 72 -76.52 -20.16 -30.80
C SER A 72 -78.04 -20.06 -30.68
N LYS A 73 -78.66 -21.07 -30.06
CA LYS A 73 -80.08 -21.06 -29.65
C LYS A 73 -80.30 -20.08 -28.47
N PRO A 74 -81.43 -19.36 -28.40
CA PRO A 74 -81.67 -18.37 -27.36
C PRO A 74 -82.29 -19.02 -26.11
N ASN A 75 -81.48 -19.36 -25.11
CA ASN A 75 -81.96 -19.66 -23.77
C ASN A 75 -81.37 -18.65 -22.77
N GLY A 76 -82.25 -18.07 -21.96
CA GLY A 76 -82.02 -16.85 -21.20
C GLY A 76 -81.10 -16.94 -19.99
N THR A 77 -80.87 -15.74 -19.44
CA THR A 77 -80.21 -15.43 -18.16
C THR A 77 -78.77 -15.92 -18.01
N GLY A 78 -77.89 -15.48 -18.91
CA GLY A 78 -76.45 -15.46 -18.65
C GLY A 78 -76.06 -14.12 -18.02
N ALA A 79 -75.60 -14.12 -16.76
CA ALA A 79 -74.89 -12.97 -16.21
C ALA A 79 -73.69 -12.65 -17.13
N PRO A 80 -73.34 -11.37 -17.35
CA PRO A 80 -72.21 -11.02 -18.20
C PRO A 80 -70.95 -11.73 -17.67
N PRO A 81 -70.06 -12.23 -18.55
CA PRO A 81 -68.82 -12.87 -18.13
C PRO A 81 -68.05 -11.90 -17.24
N SER A 82 -68.06 -12.15 -15.93
CA SER A 82 -67.36 -11.30 -14.97
C SER A 82 -65.88 -11.52 -15.15
N PHE A 83 -65.23 -10.61 -15.86
CA PHE A 83 -63.78 -10.62 -16.05
C PHE A 83 -63.11 -10.70 -14.69
N PRO A 84 -62.29 -11.73 -14.40
CA PRO A 84 -61.75 -11.95 -13.07
C PRO A 84 -60.60 -10.98 -12.80
N TRP A 85 -60.95 -9.74 -12.47
CA TRP A 85 -60.04 -8.64 -12.13
C TRP A 85 -59.01 -8.99 -11.05
N SER A 86 -59.31 -9.99 -10.21
CA SER A 86 -58.37 -10.54 -9.22
C SER A 86 -57.11 -11.14 -9.86
N THR A 87 -57.24 -11.86 -10.97
CA THR A 87 -56.11 -12.47 -11.70
C THR A 87 -55.17 -11.42 -12.29
N VAL A 88 -55.75 -10.35 -12.85
CA VAL A 88 -54.98 -9.19 -13.33
C VAL A 88 -54.26 -8.50 -12.17
N GLY A 89 -54.94 -8.36 -11.02
CA GLY A 89 -54.35 -7.81 -9.80
C GLY A 89 -53.12 -8.57 -9.30
N HIS A 90 -53.17 -9.92 -9.30
CA HIS A 90 -52.03 -10.74 -8.88
C HIS A 90 -50.84 -10.66 -9.84
N LEU A 91 -51.09 -10.60 -11.16
CA LEU A 91 -50.03 -10.43 -12.16
C LEU A 91 -49.35 -9.06 -12.04
N LEU A 92 -50.12 -7.99 -11.84
CA LEU A 92 -49.58 -6.65 -11.61
C LEU A 92 -48.77 -6.57 -10.31
N LEU A 93 -49.23 -7.19 -9.23
CA LEU A 93 -48.49 -7.26 -7.96
C LEU A 93 -47.16 -8.02 -8.11
N ALA A 94 -47.17 -9.16 -8.81
CA ALA A 94 -45.97 -9.94 -9.07
C ALA A 94 -44.95 -9.16 -9.94
N ALA A 95 -45.42 -8.45 -10.96
CA ALA A 95 -44.59 -7.58 -11.77
C ALA A 95 -43.99 -6.42 -10.95
N ALA A 96 -44.80 -5.76 -10.12
CA ALA A 96 -44.35 -4.69 -9.24
C ALA A 96 -43.30 -5.18 -8.21
N ALA A 97 -43.50 -6.38 -7.64
CA ALA A 97 -42.53 -7.01 -6.74
C ALA A 97 -41.20 -7.31 -7.45
N GLY A 98 -41.25 -7.84 -8.68
CA GLY A 98 -40.05 -8.08 -9.49
C GLY A 98 -39.26 -6.80 -9.79
N VAL A 99 -39.95 -5.71 -10.14
CA VAL A 99 -39.33 -4.40 -10.36
C VAL A 99 -38.70 -3.85 -9.07
N ALA A 100 -39.40 -3.96 -7.93
CA ALA A 100 -38.89 -3.51 -6.64
C ALA A 100 -37.61 -4.27 -6.22
N VAL A 101 -37.58 -5.60 -6.41
CA VAL A 101 -36.39 -6.41 -6.13
C VAL A 101 -35.23 -6.03 -7.06
N GLY A 102 -35.47 -5.92 -8.37
CA GLY A 102 -34.45 -5.53 -9.33
C GLY A 102 -33.86 -4.14 -9.02
N PHE A 103 -34.71 -3.20 -8.61
CA PHE A 103 -34.29 -1.86 -8.19
C PHE A 103 -33.47 -1.90 -6.89
N GLY A 104 -33.90 -2.67 -5.89
CA GLY A 104 -33.16 -2.89 -4.64
C GLY A 104 -31.77 -3.49 -4.87
N VAL A 105 -31.68 -4.51 -5.71
CA VAL A 105 -30.39 -5.12 -6.10
C VAL A 105 -29.50 -4.10 -6.81
N ARG A 106 -30.04 -3.31 -7.74
CA ARG A 106 -29.27 -2.27 -8.45
C ARG A 106 -28.73 -1.21 -7.49
N LEU A 107 -29.53 -0.77 -6.51
CA LEU A 107 -29.09 0.17 -5.49
C LEU A 107 -28.01 -0.43 -4.58
N ALA A 108 -28.20 -1.68 -4.13
CA ALA A 108 -27.22 -2.40 -3.31
C ALA A 108 -25.87 -2.55 -4.05
N VAL A 109 -25.89 -2.94 -5.33
CA VAL A 109 -24.67 -3.03 -6.17
C VAL A 109 -24.01 -1.66 -6.32
N ARG A 110 -24.79 -0.58 -6.55
CA ARG A 110 -24.25 0.78 -6.67
C ARG A 110 -23.63 1.26 -5.36
N TRP A 111 -24.28 1.02 -4.23
CA TRP A 111 -23.76 1.34 -2.90
C TRP A 111 -22.47 0.57 -2.61
N TYR A 112 -22.46 -0.72 -2.91
CA TYR A 112 -21.29 -1.58 -2.73
C TYR A 112 -20.09 -1.13 -3.58
N ARG A 113 -20.33 -0.82 -4.86
CA ARG A 113 -19.29 -0.29 -5.76
C ARG A 113 -18.73 1.04 -5.28
N ARG A 114 -19.59 1.96 -4.81
CA ARG A 114 -19.16 3.24 -4.22
C ARG A 114 -18.27 3.04 -2.99
N ARG A 115 -18.67 2.14 -2.08
CA ARG A 115 -17.89 1.84 -0.86
C ARG A 115 -16.54 1.21 -1.18
N ARG A 116 -16.48 0.29 -2.15
CA ARG A 116 -15.20 -0.28 -2.62
C ARG A 116 -14.30 0.78 -3.27
N LYS A 117 -14.87 1.71 -4.05
CA LYS A 117 -14.09 2.79 -4.68
C LYS A 117 -13.48 3.71 -3.63
N ALA A 118 -14.27 4.16 -2.66
CA ALA A 118 -13.79 5.00 -1.56
C ALA A 118 -12.67 4.32 -0.75
N LYS A 119 -12.78 3.01 -0.49
CA LYS A 119 -11.72 2.24 0.18
C LYS A 119 -10.42 2.23 -0.63
N ARG A 120 -10.51 1.95 -1.93
CA ARG A 120 -9.34 1.95 -2.83
C ARG A 120 -8.68 3.32 -2.89
N GLU A 121 -9.46 4.39 -3.03
CA GLU A 121 -8.94 5.76 -3.03
C GLU A 121 -8.21 6.08 -1.72
N SER A 122 -8.73 5.64 -0.56
CA SER A 122 -8.05 5.82 0.73
C SER A 122 -6.76 4.99 0.85
N GLU A 123 -6.78 3.74 0.40
CA GLU A 123 -5.60 2.85 0.40
C GLU A 123 -4.50 3.40 -0.53
N GLU A 124 -4.89 3.91 -1.70
CA GLU A 124 -4.00 4.54 -2.66
C GLU A 124 -3.37 5.83 -2.09
N GLN A 125 -4.15 6.65 -1.37
CA GLN A 125 -3.64 7.84 -0.69
C GLN A 125 -2.64 7.49 0.40
N ILE A 126 -2.95 6.52 1.26
CA ILE A 126 -2.03 6.04 2.31
C ILE A 126 -0.75 5.50 1.69
N ALA A 127 -0.87 4.69 0.62
CA ALA A 127 0.29 4.16 -0.09
C ALA A 127 1.10 5.26 -0.80
N ALA A 128 0.47 6.34 -1.27
CA ALA A 128 1.17 7.48 -1.85
C ALA A 128 1.95 8.27 -0.78
N VAL A 129 1.35 8.50 0.39
CA VAL A 129 2.02 9.15 1.54
C VAL A 129 3.20 8.31 2.03
N ALA A 130 3.02 6.99 2.18
CA ALA A 130 4.08 6.08 2.55
C ALA A 130 5.26 6.11 1.56
N ARG A 131 4.98 6.07 0.25
CA ARG A 131 6.01 6.17 -0.81
C ARG A 131 6.78 7.49 -0.77
N ARG A 132 6.09 8.60 -0.52
CA ARG A 132 6.74 9.91 -0.36
C ARG A 132 7.65 9.91 0.87
N ARG A 133 7.17 9.39 2.00
CA ARG A 133 7.95 9.30 3.24
C ARG A 133 9.20 8.43 3.06
N THR A 134 9.11 7.28 2.37
CA THR A 134 10.28 6.43 2.09
C THR A 134 11.32 7.12 1.21
N ALA A 135 10.88 7.94 0.23
CA ALA A 135 11.82 8.70 -0.60
C ALA A 135 12.56 9.77 0.20
N ILE A 136 11.84 10.49 1.09
CA ILE A 136 12.44 11.48 1.99
C ILE A 136 13.42 10.82 2.97
N GLN A 137 13.05 9.65 3.49
CA GLN A 137 13.94 8.86 4.35
C GLN A 137 15.24 8.49 3.65
N ALA A 138 15.18 8.03 2.39
CA ALA A 138 16.37 7.71 1.62
C ALA A 138 17.30 8.92 1.44
N ASP A 139 16.74 10.12 1.20
CA ASP A 139 17.51 11.36 1.12
C ASP A 139 18.16 11.74 2.47
N HIS A 140 17.46 11.51 3.59
CA HIS A 140 17.99 11.71 4.93
C HIS A 140 19.17 10.76 5.21
N ASP A 141 18.96 9.47 4.96
CA ASP A 141 19.97 8.43 5.17
C ASP A 141 21.20 8.67 4.30
N ALA A 142 21.03 9.15 3.06
CA ALA A 142 22.14 9.47 2.18
C ALA A 142 23.09 10.54 2.76
N VAL A 143 22.56 11.59 3.40
CA VAL A 143 23.40 12.62 4.06
C VAL A 143 24.13 12.03 5.26
N ARG A 144 23.44 11.23 6.09
CA ARG A 144 24.06 10.58 7.26
C ARG A 144 25.15 9.60 6.85
N GLU A 145 24.90 8.83 5.81
CA GLU A 145 25.85 7.88 5.26
C GLU A 145 27.08 8.60 4.69
N GLU A 146 26.90 9.70 3.94
CA GLU A 146 28.01 10.52 3.44
C GLU A 146 28.83 11.09 4.60
N TYR A 147 28.18 11.67 5.61
CA TYR A 147 28.85 12.20 6.80
C TYR A 147 29.62 11.12 7.57
N GLY A 148 29.01 9.95 7.80
CA GLY A 148 29.63 8.82 8.48
C GLY A 148 30.81 8.22 7.71
N LYS A 149 30.67 8.05 6.39
CA LYS A 149 31.79 7.63 5.51
C LYS A 149 32.94 8.63 5.57
N LEU A 150 32.63 9.93 5.57
CA LEU A 150 33.66 10.97 5.64
C LEU A 150 34.41 10.89 6.98
N ARG A 151 33.71 10.81 8.12
CA ARG A 151 34.33 10.69 9.46
C ARG A 151 35.24 9.46 9.61
N THR A 152 34.92 8.38 8.92
CA THR A 152 35.71 7.13 8.97
C THR A 152 36.84 7.08 7.93
N SER A 153 36.91 8.07 7.05
CA SER A 153 37.91 8.15 5.98
C SER A 153 39.12 9.01 6.36
N LEU A 154 40.25 8.81 5.67
CA LEU A 154 41.42 9.69 5.80
C LEU A 154 41.13 11.14 5.35
N GLU A 155 40.11 11.34 4.51
CA GLU A 155 39.67 12.67 4.05
C GLU A 155 39.11 13.51 5.20
N TRP A 156 38.74 12.90 6.33
CA TRP A 156 38.34 13.63 7.55
C TRP A 156 39.39 14.66 7.98
N LEU A 157 40.69 14.35 7.81
CA LEU A 157 41.79 15.25 8.15
C LEU A 157 41.84 16.51 7.28
N ASP A 158 41.10 16.57 6.17
CA ASP A 158 40.96 17.75 5.32
C ASP A 158 39.73 18.60 5.67
N VAL A 159 38.85 18.11 6.52
CA VAL A 159 37.57 18.74 6.87
C VAL A 159 37.37 18.86 8.38
N LEU A 160 38.46 18.98 9.15
CA LEU A 160 38.45 19.03 10.61
C LEU A 160 37.55 20.13 11.20
N ALA A 161 37.28 21.20 10.45
CA ALA A 161 36.31 22.22 10.85
C ALA A 161 34.87 21.70 11.01
N LEU A 162 34.56 20.49 10.51
CA LEU A 162 33.27 19.81 10.74
C LEU A 162 33.12 19.25 12.16
N ASP A 163 34.19 19.16 12.95
CA ASP A 163 34.13 18.75 14.36
C ASP A 163 34.00 19.95 15.31
N ASP A 164 34.31 21.15 14.82
CA ASP A 164 34.24 22.38 15.60
C ASP A 164 32.83 23.00 15.54
N VAL A 165 32.07 22.82 16.62
CA VAL A 165 30.72 23.38 16.78
C VAL A 165 30.70 24.91 16.92
N THR A 166 31.84 25.56 17.13
CA THR A 166 31.93 27.03 17.15
C THR A 166 31.87 27.62 15.74
N VAL A 167 32.17 26.81 14.72
CA VAL A 167 32.02 27.18 13.31
C VAL A 167 30.53 27.27 12.96
N PRO A 168 30.01 28.43 12.52
CA PRO A 168 28.58 28.64 12.31
C PRO A 168 27.96 27.65 11.30
N GLN A 169 28.70 27.29 10.25
CA GLN A 169 28.24 26.36 9.22
C GLN A 169 28.10 24.93 9.79
N THR A 170 29.04 24.51 10.63
CA THR A 170 29.02 23.21 11.32
C THR A 170 27.86 23.15 12.31
N ALA A 171 27.71 24.17 13.17
CA ALA A 171 26.57 24.27 14.08
C ALA A 171 25.22 24.24 13.33
N SER A 172 25.13 24.97 12.22
CA SER A 172 23.92 24.99 11.39
C SER A 172 23.62 23.64 10.74
N PHE A 173 24.64 22.86 10.37
CA PHE A 173 24.47 21.51 9.85
C PHE A 173 23.98 20.55 10.95
N LEU A 174 24.62 20.54 12.12
CA LEU A 174 24.22 19.68 13.23
C LEU A 174 22.80 19.98 13.71
N ASN A 175 22.43 21.25 13.82
CA ASN A 175 21.06 21.66 14.14
C ASN A 175 20.05 21.18 13.09
N ALA A 176 20.40 21.23 11.79
CA ALA A 176 19.54 20.72 10.73
C ALA A 176 19.43 19.18 10.77
N MET A 177 20.48 18.49 11.20
CA MET A 177 20.46 17.03 11.39
C MET A 177 19.51 16.64 12.53
N TYR A 178 19.60 17.33 13.68
CA TYR A 178 18.65 17.12 14.78
C TYR A 178 17.21 17.46 14.38
N ALA A 179 16.99 18.56 13.64
CA ALA A 179 15.67 18.92 13.17
C ALA A 179 15.08 17.88 12.20
N ALA A 180 15.90 17.29 11.33
CA ALA A 180 15.48 16.19 10.45
C ALA A 180 15.18 14.90 11.22
N ASP A 181 15.98 14.57 12.24
CA ASP A 181 15.74 13.44 13.16
C ASP A 181 14.44 13.60 13.95
N ASP A 182 14.14 14.81 14.41
CA ASP A 182 12.90 15.13 15.11
C ASP A 182 11.70 15.02 14.16
N ALA A 183 11.80 15.61 12.96
CA ALA A 183 10.74 15.54 11.97
C ALA A 183 10.49 14.11 11.45
N ALA A 184 11.53 13.27 11.37
CA ALA A 184 11.41 11.86 10.99
C ALA A 184 10.54 11.05 11.97
N ARG A 185 10.46 11.48 13.24
CA ARG A 185 9.60 10.86 14.27
C ARG A 185 8.16 11.36 14.23
N GLY A 186 7.90 12.48 13.55
CA GLY A 186 6.57 13.06 13.38
C GLY A 186 5.74 12.38 12.27
N GLU A 187 4.46 12.73 12.19
CA GLU A 187 3.55 12.26 11.13
C GLU A 187 3.52 13.19 9.91
N ASP A 188 3.93 14.44 10.08
CA ASP A 188 3.92 15.46 9.03
C ASP A 188 5.04 15.23 7.99
N VAL A 189 4.63 14.72 6.82
CA VAL A 189 5.53 14.40 5.71
C VAL A 189 6.09 15.66 5.03
N ASP A 190 5.34 16.76 5.02
CA ASP A 190 5.80 18.00 4.40
C ASP A 190 6.84 18.69 5.28
N ALA A 191 6.61 18.73 6.61
CA ALA A 191 7.62 19.18 7.56
C ALA A 191 8.90 18.33 7.50
N TYR A 192 8.75 17.00 7.38
CA TYR A 192 9.92 16.12 7.23
C TYR A 192 10.70 16.38 5.94
N ARG A 193 10.00 16.54 4.80
CA ARG A 193 10.63 16.89 3.52
C ARG A 193 11.43 18.19 3.62
N ASP A 194 10.85 19.21 4.24
CA ASP A 194 11.47 20.52 4.32
C ASP A 194 12.69 20.48 5.26
N ALA A 195 12.61 19.75 6.38
CA ALA A 195 13.74 19.52 7.28
C ALA A 195 14.91 18.78 6.57
N VAL A 196 14.63 17.72 5.82
CA VAL A 196 15.65 16.98 5.05
C VAL A 196 16.26 17.85 3.93
N SER A 197 15.45 18.67 3.28
CA SER A 197 15.94 19.62 2.26
C SER A 197 16.91 20.63 2.87
N GLN A 198 16.60 21.14 4.06
CA GLN A 198 17.49 22.03 4.80
C GLN A 198 18.75 21.30 5.27
N LEU A 199 18.63 20.08 5.79
CA LEU A 199 19.79 19.25 6.15
C LEU A 199 20.76 19.10 4.98
N ARG A 200 20.27 18.75 3.78
CA ARG A 200 21.09 18.62 2.57
C ARG A 200 21.80 19.92 2.20
N LEU A 201 21.10 21.05 2.30
CA LEU A 201 21.67 22.36 2.00
C LEU A 201 22.76 22.73 3.01
N ARG A 202 22.50 22.56 4.31
CA ARG A 202 23.45 22.89 5.37
C ARG A 202 24.66 21.97 5.36
N TRP A 203 24.47 20.69 5.05
CA TRP A 203 25.56 19.73 4.85
C TRP A 203 26.54 20.20 3.76
N LYS A 204 26.04 20.53 2.57
CA LYS A 204 26.88 21.02 1.47
C LYS A 204 27.63 22.31 1.82
N ALA A 205 26.96 23.23 2.53
CA ALA A 205 27.56 24.48 2.97
C ALA A 205 28.68 24.24 3.99
N ALA A 206 28.43 23.40 5.00
CA ALA A 206 29.42 23.02 6.00
C ALA A 206 30.61 22.29 5.37
N LEU A 207 30.37 21.31 4.51
CA LEU A 207 31.43 20.57 3.82
C LEU A 207 32.29 21.47 2.94
N THR A 208 31.67 22.39 2.19
CA THR A 208 32.38 23.36 1.34
C THR A 208 33.23 24.31 2.18
N HIS A 209 32.67 24.81 3.28
CA HIS A 209 33.42 25.65 4.21
C HIS A 209 34.59 24.89 4.82
N ALA A 210 34.37 23.67 5.31
CA ALA A 210 35.42 22.86 5.91
C ALA A 210 36.55 22.54 4.95
N ARG A 211 36.23 22.19 3.69
CA ARG A 211 37.25 21.98 2.63
C ARG A 211 38.04 23.26 2.31
N LYS A 212 37.37 24.42 2.31
CA LYS A 212 38.02 25.72 2.06
C LYS A 212 38.93 26.13 3.22
N THR A 213 38.49 25.91 4.46
CA THR A 213 39.25 26.21 5.67
C THR A 213 40.41 25.23 5.84
N GLY A 214 40.20 23.95 5.53
CA GLY A 214 41.19 22.89 5.66
C GLY A 214 41.81 22.89 7.06
N THR A 215 43.14 22.98 7.12
CA THR A 215 43.89 23.06 8.39
C THR A 215 44.27 24.49 8.77
N SER A 216 43.77 25.53 8.07
CA SER A 216 44.22 26.92 8.28
C SER A 216 43.93 27.47 9.68
N ALA A 217 42.90 26.94 10.37
CA ALA A 217 42.52 27.32 11.73
C ALA A 217 43.52 26.83 12.80
N PHE A 218 44.39 25.87 12.47
CA PHE A 218 45.38 25.33 13.40
C PHE A 218 46.69 26.14 13.37
N SER A 219 47.43 26.11 14.48
CA SER A 219 48.76 26.70 14.57
C SER A 219 49.73 26.07 13.57
N PRO A 220 50.82 26.75 13.17
CA PRO A 220 51.80 26.19 12.24
C PRO A 220 52.35 24.82 12.67
N GLN A 221 52.57 24.62 13.98
CA GLN A 221 53.07 23.36 14.53
C GLN A 221 52.05 22.23 14.40
N GLU A 222 50.78 22.51 14.69
CA GLU A 222 49.69 21.54 14.55
C GLU A 222 49.44 21.18 13.08
N ARG A 223 49.46 22.16 12.18
CA ARG A 223 49.34 21.90 10.73
C ARG A 223 50.42 20.96 10.21
N ASP A 224 51.66 21.15 10.67
CA ASP A 224 52.78 20.30 10.32
C ASP A 224 52.65 18.88 10.92
N ALA A 225 52.15 18.77 12.16
CA ALA A 225 51.82 17.49 12.76
C ALA A 225 50.71 16.74 11.98
N ILE A 226 49.62 17.43 11.61
CA ILE A 226 48.54 16.87 10.78
C ILE A 226 49.08 16.43 9.41
N GLY A 227 49.92 17.25 8.77
CA GLY A 227 50.54 16.92 7.49
C GLY A 227 51.44 15.68 7.55
N ARG A 228 52.21 15.52 8.63
CA ARG A 228 53.00 14.29 8.87
C ARG A 228 52.13 13.08 9.14
N ALA A 229 51.13 13.21 10.00
CA ALA A 229 50.21 12.12 10.33
C ALA A 229 49.49 11.61 9.08
N ARG A 230 49.06 12.51 8.18
CA ARG A 230 48.48 12.15 6.88
C ARG A 230 49.40 11.30 6.04
N LYS A 231 50.69 11.65 5.94
CA LYS A 231 51.67 10.87 5.17
C LYS A 231 51.88 9.47 5.76
N LEU A 232 51.90 9.36 7.09
CA LEU A 232 52.01 8.07 7.79
C LEU A 232 50.77 7.20 7.55
N LEU A 233 49.57 7.78 7.65
CA LEU A 233 48.32 7.06 7.39
C LEU A 233 48.18 6.63 5.93
N ALA A 234 48.59 7.47 4.98
CA ALA A 234 48.64 7.10 3.57
C ALA A 234 49.57 5.91 3.34
N ARG A 235 50.77 5.92 3.93
CA ARG A 235 51.72 4.79 3.83
C ARG A 235 51.17 3.52 4.45
N ALA A 236 50.55 3.63 5.62
CA ALA A 236 49.91 2.50 6.30
C ALA A 236 48.77 1.89 5.44
N ARG A 237 48.06 2.72 4.66
CA ARG A 237 46.97 2.31 3.77
C ARG A 237 47.44 1.72 2.44
N ASP A 238 48.48 2.31 1.82
CA ASP A 238 48.98 1.90 0.49
C ASP A 238 49.65 0.52 0.51
N GLY A 239 49.88 -0.05 1.69
CA GLY A 239 50.43 -1.40 1.83
C GLY A 239 51.93 -1.48 1.56
N SER A 240 52.60 -0.34 1.36
CA SER A 240 54.05 -0.31 1.15
C SER A 240 54.79 -0.65 2.43
N GLY A 241 55.60 -1.71 2.41
CA GLY A 241 56.41 -2.15 3.55
C GLY A 241 55.84 -3.36 4.28
N SER A 242 56.58 -3.82 5.28
CA SER A 242 56.21 -4.95 6.12
C SER A 242 55.00 -4.64 7.01
N GLU A 243 54.34 -5.68 7.52
CA GLU A 243 53.21 -5.54 8.43
C GLU A 243 53.53 -4.70 9.67
N HIS A 244 54.72 -4.92 10.24
CA HIS A 244 55.21 -4.22 11.42
C HIS A 244 55.42 -2.72 11.15
N GLU A 245 55.94 -2.36 9.98
CA GLU A 245 56.11 -0.96 9.57
C GLU A 245 54.76 -0.24 9.44
N ARG A 246 53.73 -0.92 8.92
CA ARG A 246 52.38 -0.35 8.81
C ARG A 246 51.75 -0.07 10.18
N TYR A 247 51.85 -1.01 11.13
CA TYR A 247 51.38 -0.78 12.49
C TYR A 247 52.16 0.33 13.20
N ALA A 248 53.47 0.39 12.99
CA ALA A 248 54.32 1.45 13.54
C ALA A 248 53.93 2.84 12.99
N ASP A 249 53.67 2.93 11.68
CA ASP A 249 53.21 4.18 11.04
C ASP A 249 51.83 4.60 11.55
N LEU A 250 50.88 3.66 11.71
CA LEU A 250 49.57 3.93 12.30
C LEU A 250 49.69 4.41 13.76
N ALA A 251 50.45 3.72 14.60
CA ALA A 251 50.66 4.09 16.00
C ALA A 251 51.32 5.48 16.12
N LYS A 252 52.29 5.77 15.24
CA LYS A 252 52.96 7.07 15.19
C LYS A 252 52.02 8.18 14.74
N ALA A 253 51.17 7.93 13.74
CA ALA A 253 50.15 8.88 13.32
C ALA A 253 49.15 9.19 14.44
N ARG A 254 48.68 8.16 15.16
CA ARG A 254 47.80 8.32 16.33
C ARG A 254 48.44 9.19 17.40
N LYS A 255 49.72 8.94 17.72
CA LYS A 255 50.45 9.73 18.71
C LYS A 255 50.63 11.20 18.29
N MET A 256 50.78 11.48 16.99
CA MET A 256 50.90 12.86 16.48
C MET A 256 49.57 13.61 16.50
N LEU A 257 48.46 12.92 16.26
CA LEU A 257 47.12 13.51 16.26
C LEU A 257 46.54 13.62 17.68
N ALA A 258 47.00 12.76 18.60
CA ALA A 258 46.64 12.81 20.01
C ALA A 258 46.94 14.19 20.60
N GLY A 259 45.88 14.87 21.08
CA GLY A 259 45.94 16.21 21.65
C GLY A 259 45.72 17.35 20.65
N ILE A 260 45.63 17.08 19.34
CA ILE A 260 45.24 18.06 18.32
C ILE A 260 43.80 17.78 17.85
N VAL A 261 43.52 16.51 17.53
CA VAL A 261 42.23 16.05 17.05
C VAL A 261 41.92 14.70 17.68
N GLU A 262 40.71 14.53 18.18
CA GLU A 262 40.22 13.22 18.59
C GLU A 262 39.86 12.42 17.33
N LEU A 263 40.64 11.38 17.01
CA LEU A 263 40.25 10.49 15.92
C LEU A 263 39.07 9.63 16.38
N PRO A 264 37.99 9.53 15.58
CA PRO A 264 36.94 8.55 15.84
C PRO A 264 37.55 7.14 15.91
N GLU A 265 37.25 6.40 16.98
CA GLU A 265 37.76 5.03 17.15
C GLU A 265 37.34 4.13 15.99
N GLU A 266 36.20 4.42 15.36
CA GLU A 266 35.67 3.68 14.21
C GLU A 266 36.54 3.86 12.96
N ALA A 267 37.12 5.05 12.75
CA ALA A 267 38.03 5.31 11.63
C ALA A 267 39.30 4.46 11.78
N VAL A 268 39.79 4.35 13.02
CA VAL A 268 40.94 3.52 13.36
C VAL A 268 40.61 2.03 13.20
N ALA A 269 39.46 1.59 13.73
CA ALA A 269 39.02 0.20 13.63
C ALA A 269 38.80 -0.23 12.17
N SER A 270 38.30 0.66 11.31
CA SER A 270 38.15 0.41 9.88
C SER A 270 39.50 0.18 9.20
N LEU A 271 40.51 1.00 9.52
CA LEU A 271 41.87 0.84 9.01
C LEU A 271 42.52 -0.46 9.51
N GLU A 272 42.35 -0.79 10.79
CA GLU A 272 42.85 -2.04 11.39
C GLU A 272 42.14 -3.29 10.82
N ALA A 273 40.83 -3.21 10.53
CA ALA A 273 40.07 -4.30 9.93
C ALA A 273 40.48 -4.56 8.47
N GLN A 274 40.66 -3.50 7.68
CA GLN A 274 41.22 -3.61 6.32
C GLN A 274 42.60 -4.26 6.33
N HIS A 275 43.42 -3.91 7.33
CA HIS A 275 44.72 -4.53 7.52
C HIS A 275 44.57 -6.04 7.82
N ARG A 276 43.72 -6.43 8.78
CA ARG A 276 43.52 -7.83 9.17
C ARG A 276 43.08 -8.72 7.99
N LEU A 277 42.21 -8.21 7.12
CA LEU A 277 41.76 -8.90 5.91
C LEU A 277 42.89 -9.10 4.86
N SER A 278 43.83 -8.15 4.77
CA SER A 278 44.98 -8.28 3.87
C SER A 278 45.96 -9.39 4.29
N LEU A 279 46.00 -9.73 5.59
CA LEU A 279 46.83 -10.82 6.13
C LEU A 279 46.29 -12.19 5.76
N THR A 280 44.97 -12.37 5.82
CA THR A 280 44.32 -13.65 5.45
C THR A 280 44.53 -13.94 3.97
N LYS A 281 44.40 -12.92 3.11
CA LYS A 281 44.57 -13.06 1.66
C LYS A 281 46.03 -13.26 1.22
N GLY A 282 47.01 -12.70 1.95
CA GLY A 282 48.43 -12.88 1.67
C GLY A 282 49.01 -14.23 2.12
N GLY A 283 48.34 -14.91 3.07
CA GLY A 283 48.71 -16.26 3.53
C GLY A 283 48.24 -17.38 2.59
N GLU A 284 47.15 -17.17 1.86
CA GLU A 284 46.52 -18.19 1.00
C GLU A 284 47.28 -18.42 -0.33
N HIS A 285 48.14 -17.49 -0.74
CA HIS A 285 48.99 -17.62 -1.94
C HIS A 285 50.36 -18.24 -1.67
N ARG A 286 50.64 -18.69 -0.44
CA ARG A 286 51.95 -19.21 -0.02
C ARG A 286 51.95 -20.66 0.47
N SER A 287 50.89 -21.41 0.19
CA SER A 287 50.76 -22.85 0.43
C SER A 287 50.69 -23.64 -0.86
#